data_AF-A0A661PND1-F1
#
_entry.id   AF-A0A661PND1-F1
#
_cell.length_a   1.000
_cell.length_b   1.000
_cell.length_c   1.000
_cell.angle_alpha   90.00
_cell.angle_beta   90.00
_cell.angle_gamma   90.00
#
_symmetry.space_group_name_H-M   'P 1'
#
loop_
_entity.id
_entity.type
_entity.pdbx_description
1 polymer ?
#
loop_
_entity_poly.entity_id
_entity_poly.type
_entity_poly.pdbx_seq_one_letter_code
_entity_poly.pdbx_strand_id
1 'polypeptide(L)'
;HGIHLTLIVQGNVLPALEILHLEHRIREVDFLSIVKQSPIVPPGREVLFAKGLYSGYDHDYVTALHLLSPQIENLVRYHLKNAGAKTSTIDSCGIENENGLSTLVALPEMKAVFGDDLAFEIKALFCDPLGANLRNELAHGLVDHNACNSLHGVYAWWLTLRLVFNTFWNAARQEREPGNAEGDAE
;
A
#
# COMPACT_ATOMS: atom_id res chain seq x y z
N HIS A 1 1.65 8.58 -18.77
CA HIS A 1 1.95 8.00 -17.45
C HIS A 1 3.32 8.43 -16.92
N GLY A 2 4.42 8.26 -17.67
CA GLY A 2 5.76 8.66 -17.22
C GLY A 2 5.90 10.11 -16.73
N ILE A 3 5.43 11.11 -17.50
CA ILE A 3 5.52 12.54 -17.13
C ILE A 3 4.81 12.84 -15.80
N HIS A 4 3.65 12.23 -15.56
CA HIS A 4 2.89 12.42 -14.32
C HIS A 4 3.62 11.83 -13.11
N LEU A 5 4.19 10.63 -13.27
CA LEU A 5 4.99 9.98 -12.24
C LEU A 5 6.24 10.80 -11.91
N THR A 6 6.93 11.32 -12.93
CA THR A 6 8.08 12.24 -12.78
C THR A 6 7.70 13.46 -11.96
N LEU A 7 6.60 14.13 -12.30
CA LEU A 7 6.13 15.32 -11.58
C LEU A 7 5.78 15.02 -10.12
N ILE A 8 5.13 13.88 -9.84
CA ILE A 8 4.82 13.50 -8.46
C ILE A 8 6.10 13.20 -7.68
N VAL A 9 6.95 12.32 -8.21
CA VAL A 9 8.09 11.81 -7.45
C VAL A 9 9.16 12.89 -7.29
N GLN A 10 9.60 13.49 -8.39
CA GLN A 10 10.68 14.47 -8.37
C GLN A 10 10.20 15.86 -7.95
N GLY A 11 8.93 16.21 -8.21
CA GLY A 11 8.38 17.52 -7.87
C GLY A 11 7.78 17.62 -6.46
N ASN A 12 7.30 16.51 -5.89
CA ASN A 12 6.63 16.51 -4.59
C ASN A 12 7.26 15.55 -3.57
N VAL A 13 7.36 14.26 -3.90
CA VAL A 13 7.72 13.21 -2.91
C VAL A 13 9.15 13.38 -2.41
N LEU A 14 10.14 13.42 -3.32
CA LEU A 14 11.54 13.51 -2.94
C LEU A 14 11.86 14.85 -2.25
N PRO A 15 11.42 16.03 -2.74
CA PRO A 15 11.61 17.28 -2.02
C PRO A 15 10.97 17.28 -0.62
N ALA A 16 9.76 16.71 -0.48
CA ALA A 16 9.12 16.61 0.83
C ALA A 16 9.91 15.71 1.79
N LEU A 17 10.44 14.57 1.30
CA LEU A 17 11.32 13.70 2.09
C LEU A 17 12.59 14.42 2.54
N GLU A 18 13.21 15.22 1.67
CA GLU A 18 14.39 16.01 2.03
C GLU A 18 14.08 16.97 3.18
N ILE A 19 12.98 17.72 3.10
CA ILE A 19 12.56 18.63 4.17
C ILE A 19 12.24 17.88 5.46
N LEU A 20 11.54 16.74 5.37
CA LEU A 20 11.23 15.93 6.56
C LEU A 20 12.49 15.41 7.26
N HIS A 21 13.55 15.05 6.54
CA HIS A 21 14.82 14.65 7.15
C HIS A 21 15.58 15.83 7.77
N LEU A 22 15.51 17.01 7.15
CA LEU A 22 16.18 18.20 7.64
C LEU A 22 15.52 18.75 8.92
N GLU A 23 14.19 18.69 8.99
CA GLU A 23 13.42 19.34 10.06
C GLU A 23 12.98 18.39 11.18
N HIS A 24 12.95 17.08 10.93
CA HIS A 24 12.40 16.11 11.86
C HIS A 24 13.26 14.85 12.00
N ARG A 25 13.21 14.26 13.19
CA ARG A 25 13.82 12.94 13.48
C ARG A 25 12.74 11.89 13.62
N ILE A 26 12.20 11.45 12.49
CA ILE A 26 11.19 10.38 12.46
C ILE A 26 11.90 9.02 12.60
N ARG A 27 11.38 8.15 13.46
CA ARG A 27 11.93 6.82 13.75
C ARG A 27 10.95 5.73 13.34
N GLU A 28 11.43 4.50 13.20
CA GLU A 28 10.57 3.32 12.91
C GLU A 28 9.38 3.20 13.88
N VAL A 29 9.56 3.53 15.16
CA VAL A 29 8.49 3.47 16.17
C VAL A 29 7.34 4.45 15.89
N ASP A 30 7.62 5.57 15.22
CA ASP A 30 6.62 6.56 14.86
C ASP A 30 5.73 6.01 13.73
N PHE A 31 6.35 5.35 12.74
CA PHE A 31 5.62 4.59 11.70
C PHE A 31 4.80 3.45 12.30
N LEU A 32 5.37 2.68 13.24
CA LEU A 32 4.64 1.61 13.91
C LEU A 32 3.41 2.12 14.66
N SER A 33 3.51 3.29 15.27
CA SER A 33 2.40 3.93 15.98
C SER A 33 1.26 4.29 15.02
N ILE A 34 1.57 4.84 13.84
CA ILE A 34 0.60 5.15 12.78
C ILE A 34 -0.03 3.86 12.24
N VAL A 35 0.80 2.89 11.87
CA VAL A 35 0.38 1.64 11.22
C VAL A 35 -0.58 0.84 12.11
N LYS A 36 -0.32 0.76 13.43
CA LYS A 36 -1.21 0.07 14.39
C LYS A 36 -2.61 0.67 14.49
N GLN A 37 -2.75 1.95 14.18
CA GLN A 37 -4.01 2.69 14.23
C GLN A 37 -4.64 2.84 12.84
N SER A 38 -4.01 2.31 11.79
CA SER A 38 -4.48 2.43 10.41
C SER A 38 -5.40 1.26 10.07
N PRO A 39 -6.72 1.49 9.84
CA PRO A 39 -7.68 0.40 9.61
C PRO A 39 -7.42 -0.40 8.33
N ILE A 40 -6.62 0.14 7.40
CA ILE A 40 -6.32 -0.57 6.16
C ILE A 40 -5.23 -1.63 6.33
N VAL A 41 -4.46 -1.58 7.41
CA VAL A 41 -3.39 -2.53 7.66
C VAL A 41 -3.99 -3.80 8.26
N PRO A 42 -3.81 -4.98 7.65
CA PRO A 42 -4.32 -6.22 8.22
C PRO A 42 -3.66 -6.56 9.55
N PRO A 43 -4.40 -7.16 10.50
CA PRO A 43 -3.85 -7.57 11.78
C PRO A 43 -2.62 -8.48 11.65
N GLY A 44 -1.59 -8.23 12.45
CA GLY A 44 -0.35 -9.00 12.46
C GLY A 44 0.65 -8.64 11.35
N ARG A 45 0.36 -7.61 10.55
CA ARG A 45 1.27 -7.10 9.50
C ARG A 45 1.94 -5.79 9.86
N GLU A 46 1.64 -5.23 11.03
CA GLU A 46 1.99 -3.87 11.42
C GLU A 46 3.51 -3.64 11.43
N VAL A 47 4.27 -4.60 11.96
CA VAL A 47 5.74 -4.49 12.01
C VAL A 47 6.35 -4.51 10.61
N LEU A 48 5.81 -5.30 9.69
CA LEU A 48 6.33 -5.40 8.31
C LEU A 48 6.05 -4.10 7.53
N PHE A 49 4.84 -3.55 7.68
CA PHE A 49 4.49 -2.24 7.11
C PHE A 49 5.36 -1.13 7.72
N ALA A 50 5.51 -1.08 9.05
CA ALA A 50 6.30 -0.06 9.71
C ALA A 50 7.77 -0.07 9.25
N LYS A 51 8.38 -1.25 9.18
CA LYS A 51 9.75 -1.42 8.67
C LYS A 51 9.87 -1.00 7.21
N GLY A 52 8.98 -1.47 6.33
CA GLY A 52 9.02 -1.12 4.92
C GLY A 52 8.81 0.38 4.67
N LEU A 53 7.89 1.01 5.41
CA LEU A 53 7.64 2.44 5.32
C LEU A 53 8.83 3.25 5.85
N TYR A 54 9.41 2.85 6.98
CA TYR A 54 10.60 3.50 7.53
C TYR A 54 11.83 3.35 6.63
N SER A 55 12.06 2.17 6.05
CA SER A 55 13.17 1.96 5.11
C SER A 55 13.07 2.88 3.90
N GLY A 56 11.88 3.02 3.29
CA GLY A 56 11.74 3.93 2.15
C GLY A 56 11.77 5.41 2.54
N TYR A 57 11.39 5.75 3.78
CA TYR A 57 11.68 7.08 4.34
C TYR A 57 13.19 7.31 4.36
N ASP A 58 13.99 6.36 4.85
CA ASP A 58 15.47 6.43 4.85
C ASP A 58 16.12 6.17 3.47
N HIS A 59 15.36 6.29 2.38
CA HIS A 59 15.78 6.05 1.00
C HIS A 59 16.27 4.62 0.68
N ASP A 60 16.09 3.65 1.59
CA ASP A 60 16.32 2.24 1.34
C ASP A 60 15.09 1.61 0.67
N TYR A 61 14.90 1.94 -0.61
CA TYR A 61 13.81 1.41 -1.42
C TYR A 61 13.96 -0.08 -1.72
N VAL A 62 15.17 -0.64 -1.61
CA VAL A 62 15.39 -2.08 -1.77
C VAL A 62 14.68 -2.82 -0.65
N THR A 63 15.00 -2.50 0.61
CA THR A 63 14.33 -3.11 1.78
C THR A 63 12.85 -2.77 1.79
N ALA A 64 12.49 -1.52 1.49
CA ALA A 64 11.10 -1.08 1.46
C ALA A 64 10.24 -1.93 0.52
N LEU A 65 10.66 -2.11 -0.74
CA LEU A 65 9.86 -2.83 -1.73
C LEU A 65 9.79 -4.32 -1.44
N HIS A 66 10.89 -4.93 -0.97
CA HIS A 66 10.90 -6.36 -0.61
C HIS A 66 10.00 -6.67 0.59
N LEU A 67 9.83 -5.72 1.51
CA LEU A 67 8.87 -5.85 2.60
C LEU A 67 7.44 -5.52 2.15
N LEU A 68 7.23 -4.36 1.51
CA LEU A 68 5.90 -3.82 1.24
C LEU A 68 5.19 -4.54 0.09
N SER A 69 5.89 -5.01 -0.94
CA SER A 69 5.24 -5.67 -2.09
C SER A 69 4.38 -6.87 -1.70
N PRO A 70 4.88 -7.87 -0.94
CA PRO A 70 4.03 -8.96 -0.46
C PRO A 70 2.98 -8.48 0.56
N GLN A 71 3.23 -7.40 1.30
CA GLN A 71 2.25 -6.85 2.23
C GLN A 71 1.07 -6.15 1.52
N ILE A 72 1.31 -5.49 0.39
CA ILE A 72 0.23 -4.92 -0.45
C ILE A 72 -0.65 -6.04 -0.99
N GLU A 73 -0.08 -7.17 -1.41
CA GLU A 73 -0.88 -8.32 -1.79
C GLU A 73 -1.74 -8.84 -0.64
N ASN A 74 -1.15 -9.00 0.55
CA ASN A 74 -1.89 -9.45 1.72
C ASN A 74 -3.01 -8.47 2.11
N LEU A 75 -2.75 -7.16 2.03
CA LEU A 75 -3.72 -6.10 2.29
C LEU A 75 -4.90 -6.18 1.32
N VAL A 76 -4.63 -6.28 0.02
CA VAL A 76 -5.69 -6.41 -0.98
C VAL A 76 -6.51 -7.68 -0.72
N ARG A 77 -5.84 -8.82 -0.54
CA ARG A 77 -6.51 -10.10 -0.24
C ARG A 77 -7.42 -9.99 0.99
N TYR A 78 -6.92 -9.40 2.06
CA TYR A 78 -7.63 -9.27 3.33
C TYR A 78 -8.95 -8.49 3.15
N HIS A 79 -8.88 -7.31 2.51
CA HIS A 79 -10.08 -6.49 2.34
C HIS A 79 -11.07 -7.06 1.32
N LEU A 80 -10.58 -7.70 0.25
CA LEU A 80 -11.46 -8.40 -0.69
C LEU A 80 -12.17 -9.58 -0.01
N LYS A 81 -11.47 -10.35 0.82
CA LYS A 81 -12.06 -11.44 1.60
C LYS A 81 -13.15 -10.92 2.56
N ASN A 82 -12.90 -9.78 3.22
CA ASN A 82 -13.89 -9.14 4.08
C ASN A 82 -15.11 -8.62 3.32
N ALA A 83 -14.96 -8.33 2.02
CA ALA A 83 -16.06 -7.99 1.11
C ALA A 83 -16.76 -9.21 0.50
N GLY A 84 -16.39 -10.44 0.91
CA GLY A 84 -17.00 -11.68 0.42
C GLY A 84 -16.41 -12.23 -0.87
N ALA A 85 -15.31 -11.66 -1.38
CA ALA A 85 -14.67 -12.13 -2.61
C ALA A 85 -14.01 -13.49 -2.41
N LYS A 86 -14.07 -14.35 -3.44
CA LYS A 86 -13.35 -15.62 -3.47
C LYS A 86 -11.87 -15.39 -3.82
N THR A 87 -11.01 -15.44 -2.81
CA THR A 87 -9.58 -15.11 -2.92
C THR A 87 -8.65 -16.32 -3.06
N SER A 88 -9.23 -17.52 -3.15
CA SER A 88 -8.52 -18.80 -3.34
C SER A 88 -9.11 -19.62 -4.48
N THR A 89 -8.32 -20.56 -4.99
CA THR A 89 -8.75 -21.53 -6.00
C THR A 89 -8.43 -22.94 -5.53
N ILE A 90 -9.34 -23.88 -5.76
CA ILE A 90 -9.13 -25.30 -5.48
C ILE A 90 -8.55 -25.94 -6.74
N ASP A 91 -7.41 -26.60 -6.62
CA ASP A 91 -6.78 -27.30 -7.75
C ASP A 91 -7.41 -28.67 -8.03
N SER A 92 -6.91 -29.37 -9.05
CA SER A 92 -7.39 -30.71 -9.44
C SER A 92 -7.15 -31.78 -8.39
N CYS A 93 -6.29 -31.53 -7.40
CA CYS A 93 -6.02 -32.41 -6.26
C CYS A 93 -6.89 -32.07 -5.04
N GLY A 94 -7.76 -31.06 -5.14
CA GLY A 94 -8.61 -30.61 -4.03
C GLY A 94 -7.88 -29.71 -3.03
N ILE A 95 -6.68 -29.21 -3.35
CA ILE A 95 -5.91 -28.33 -2.47
C ILE A 95 -6.32 -26.88 -2.74
N GLU A 96 -6.65 -26.16 -1.67
CA GLU A 96 -6.95 -24.73 -1.72
C GLU A 96 -5.65 -23.91 -1.76
N ASN A 97 -5.50 -23.11 -2.81
CA ASN A 97 -4.36 -22.23 -3.03
C ASN A 97 -4.81 -20.77 -3.06
N GLU A 98 -4.09 -19.92 -2.35
CA GLU A 98 -4.31 -18.48 -2.30
C GLU A 98 -3.96 -17.81 -3.64
N ASN A 99 -4.87 -17.02 -4.21
CA ASN A 99 -4.67 -16.36 -5.50
C ASN A 99 -3.66 -15.20 -5.40
N GLY A 100 -2.71 -15.06 -6.32
CA GLY A 100 -1.77 -13.92 -6.31
C GLY A 100 -2.42 -12.57 -6.66
N LEU A 101 -1.70 -11.47 -6.40
CA LEU A 101 -2.24 -10.10 -6.59
C LEU A 101 -2.79 -9.86 -8.01
N SER A 102 -2.12 -10.36 -9.05
CA SER A 102 -2.59 -10.23 -10.45
C SER A 102 -3.99 -10.81 -10.68
N THR A 103 -4.36 -11.87 -9.95
CA THR A 103 -5.72 -12.43 -9.98
C THR A 103 -6.67 -11.60 -9.14
N LEU A 104 -6.24 -11.15 -7.96
CA LEU A 104 -7.05 -10.37 -7.03
C LEU A 104 -7.50 -9.03 -7.61
N VAL A 105 -6.63 -8.31 -8.32
CA VAL A 105 -6.96 -7.01 -8.93
C VAL A 105 -7.95 -7.10 -10.10
N ALA A 106 -8.21 -8.32 -10.60
CA ALA A 106 -9.22 -8.57 -11.63
C ALA A 106 -10.61 -8.90 -11.06
N LEU A 107 -10.72 -9.08 -9.74
CA LEU A 107 -11.99 -9.36 -9.08
C LEU A 107 -12.92 -8.12 -9.11
N PRO A 108 -14.23 -8.30 -9.33
CA PRO A 108 -15.17 -7.19 -9.39
C PRO A 108 -15.24 -6.39 -8.08
N GLU A 109 -15.00 -7.03 -6.94
CA GLU A 109 -14.98 -6.42 -5.61
C GLU A 109 -13.84 -5.41 -5.44
N MET A 110 -12.78 -5.47 -6.27
CA MET A 110 -11.64 -4.55 -6.20
C MET A 110 -12.07 -3.09 -6.27
N LYS A 111 -12.97 -2.77 -7.21
CA LYS A 111 -13.48 -1.40 -7.37
C LYS A 111 -14.45 -1.01 -6.26
N ALA A 112 -15.23 -1.95 -5.74
CA ALA A 112 -16.14 -1.69 -4.63
C ALA A 112 -15.40 -1.39 -3.33
N VAL A 113 -14.27 -2.06 -3.10
CA VAL A 113 -13.46 -1.93 -1.87
C VAL A 113 -12.49 -0.75 -1.95
N PHE A 114 -11.77 -0.60 -3.07
CA PHE A 114 -10.68 0.38 -3.19
C PHE A 114 -11.06 1.61 -4.02
N GLY A 115 -12.21 1.61 -4.72
CA GLY A 115 -12.54 2.63 -5.70
C GLY A 115 -11.77 2.45 -7.02
N ASP A 116 -12.25 3.10 -8.08
CA ASP A 116 -11.68 2.95 -9.43
C ASP A 116 -10.22 3.42 -9.51
N ASP A 117 -9.90 4.57 -8.94
CA ASP A 117 -8.56 5.18 -9.05
C ASP A 117 -7.50 4.33 -8.35
N LEU A 118 -7.72 3.96 -7.08
CA LEU A 118 -6.75 3.16 -6.33
C LEU A 118 -6.65 1.73 -6.88
N ALA A 119 -7.75 1.13 -7.33
CA ALA A 119 -7.72 -0.17 -8.00
C ALA A 119 -6.87 -0.11 -9.28
N PHE A 120 -7.01 0.95 -10.07
CA PHE A 120 -6.20 1.19 -11.25
C PHE A 120 -4.72 1.38 -10.89
N GLU A 121 -4.40 2.23 -9.91
CA GLU A 121 -3.02 2.48 -9.48
C GLU A 121 -2.33 1.21 -8.98
N ILE A 122 -2.99 0.40 -8.13
CA ILE A 122 -2.45 -0.86 -7.64
C ILE A 122 -2.18 -1.82 -8.81
N LYS A 123 -3.12 -1.97 -9.74
CA LYS A 123 -2.96 -2.84 -10.90
C LYS A 123 -1.79 -2.39 -11.78
N ALA A 124 -1.75 -1.11 -12.16
CA ALA A 124 -0.73 -0.57 -13.05
C ALA A 124 0.69 -0.65 -12.47
N LEU A 125 0.82 -0.43 -11.16
CA LEU A 125 2.11 -0.37 -10.49
C LEU A 125 2.67 -1.76 -10.14
N PHE A 126 1.81 -2.66 -9.63
CA PHE A 126 2.27 -3.94 -9.09
C PHE A 126 2.10 -5.12 -10.04
N CYS A 127 1.14 -5.09 -10.97
CA CYS A 127 0.68 -6.29 -11.68
C CYS A 127 0.70 -6.22 -13.21
N ASP A 128 0.61 -5.02 -13.79
CA ASP A 128 0.47 -4.86 -15.24
C ASP A 128 1.83 -5.07 -15.94
N PRO A 129 1.96 -6.06 -16.85
CA PRO A 129 3.19 -6.26 -17.63
C PRO A 129 3.53 -5.09 -18.56
N LEU A 130 2.54 -4.25 -18.92
CA LEU A 130 2.76 -3.00 -19.66
C LEU A 130 3.09 -1.82 -18.73
N GLY A 131 2.95 -2.02 -17.41
CA GLY A 131 3.35 -1.09 -16.36
C GLY A 131 4.68 -1.48 -15.72
N ALA A 132 4.84 -1.17 -14.43
CA ALA A 132 6.08 -1.47 -13.71
C ALA A 132 6.17 -2.94 -13.24
N ASN A 133 5.02 -3.62 -13.16
CA ASN A 133 4.90 -5.03 -12.77
C ASN A 133 5.64 -5.40 -11.46
N LEU A 134 5.79 -4.44 -10.54
CA LEU A 134 6.79 -4.52 -9.47
C LEU A 134 6.64 -5.76 -8.59
N ARG A 135 5.41 -6.19 -8.29
CA ARG A 135 5.19 -7.37 -7.44
C ARG A 135 5.66 -8.64 -8.13
N ASN A 136 5.37 -8.80 -9.42
CA ASN A 136 5.71 -10.02 -10.15
C ASN A 136 7.21 -10.09 -10.41
N GLU A 137 7.80 -9.00 -10.91
CA GLU A 137 9.24 -8.93 -11.15
C GLU A 137 10.03 -9.19 -9.85
N LEU A 138 9.59 -8.61 -8.72
CA LEU A 138 10.24 -8.82 -7.43
C LEU A 138 10.10 -10.26 -6.96
N ALA A 139 8.91 -10.85 -7.04
CA ALA A 139 8.67 -12.24 -6.67
C ALA A 139 9.47 -13.25 -7.52
N HIS A 140 9.78 -12.88 -8.77
CA HIS A 140 10.62 -13.69 -9.67
C HIS A 140 12.12 -13.40 -9.53
N GLY A 141 12.52 -12.43 -8.70
CA GLY A 141 13.94 -12.06 -8.52
C GLY A 141 14.53 -11.29 -9.70
N LEU A 142 13.68 -10.60 -10.48
CA LEU A 142 14.06 -9.86 -11.69
C LEU A 142 14.27 -8.36 -11.42
N VAL A 143 13.86 -7.86 -10.25
CA VAL A 143 14.10 -6.47 -9.84
C VAL A 143 15.52 -6.33 -9.31
N ASP A 144 16.33 -5.51 -9.98
CA ASP A 144 17.65 -5.11 -9.51
C ASP A 144 17.62 -3.85 -8.62
N HIS A 145 18.79 -3.48 -8.08
CA HIS A 145 18.94 -2.29 -7.24
C HIS A 145 18.43 -1.00 -7.92
N ASN A 146 18.69 -0.81 -9.20
CA ASN A 146 18.30 0.41 -9.91
C ASN A 146 16.79 0.45 -10.16
N ALA A 147 16.18 -0.70 -10.44
CA ALA A 147 14.74 -0.85 -10.55
C ALA A 147 14.04 -0.52 -9.23
N CYS A 148 14.59 -0.94 -8.08
CA CYS A 148 14.09 -0.54 -6.76
C CYS A 148 14.14 0.99 -6.54
N ASN A 149 15.22 1.64 -6.99
CA ASN A 149 15.42 3.09 -6.84
C ASN A 149 14.79 3.91 -7.98
N SER A 150 14.06 3.27 -8.89
CA SER A 150 13.39 3.96 -9.99
C SER A 150 12.23 4.82 -9.49
N LEU A 151 11.74 5.74 -10.34
CA LEU A 151 10.54 6.53 -10.04
C LEU A 151 9.35 5.64 -9.66
N HIS A 152 9.23 4.44 -10.24
CA HIS A 152 8.16 3.50 -9.91
C HIS A 152 8.33 2.91 -8.51
N GLY A 153 9.56 2.59 -8.11
CA GLY A 153 9.87 2.09 -6.76
C GLY A 153 9.58 3.14 -5.69
N VAL A 154 10.04 4.37 -5.90
CA VAL A 154 9.73 5.50 -5.00
C VAL A 154 8.23 5.75 -4.93
N TYR A 155 7.54 5.73 -6.07
CA TYR A 155 6.10 5.91 -6.11
C TYR A 155 5.33 4.78 -5.41
N ALA A 156 5.79 3.53 -5.52
CA ALA A 156 5.17 2.39 -4.84
C ALA A 156 5.28 2.49 -3.32
N TRP A 157 6.44 2.91 -2.82
CA TRP A 157 6.60 3.24 -1.41
C TRP A 157 5.68 4.40 -1.00
N TRP A 158 5.67 5.49 -1.77
CA TRP A 158 4.83 6.66 -1.47
C TRP A 158 3.33 6.32 -1.47
N LEU A 159 2.84 5.58 -2.46
CA LEU A 159 1.46 5.13 -2.54
C LEU A 159 1.07 4.34 -1.29
N THR A 160 1.98 3.46 -0.83
CA THR A 160 1.77 2.67 0.40
C THR A 160 1.71 3.58 1.63
N LEU A 161 2.62 4.55 1.75
CA LEU A 161 2.61 5.53 2.85
C LEU A 161 1.31 6.33 2.87
N ARG A 162 0.92 6.90 1.72
CA ARG A 162 -0.30 7.69 1.55
C ARG A 162 -1.54 6.90 1.95
N LEU A 163 -1.61 5.63 1.56
CA LEU A 163 -2.74 4.74 1.85
C LEU A 163 -2.89 4.48 3.36
N VAL A 164 -1.78 4.11 4.01
CA VAL A 164 -1.76 3.84 5.46
C VAL A 164 -2.06 5.12 6.24
N PHE A 165 -1.43 6.23 5.88
CA PHE A 165 -1.57 7.50 6.58
C PHE A 165 -2.98 8.08 6.45
N ASN A 166 -3.56 8.09 5.25
CA ASN A 166 -4.90 8.66 5.05
C ASN A 166 -5.97 7.91 5.83
N THR A 167 -5.91 6.58 5.86
CA THR A 167 -6.87 5.77 6.61
C THR A 167 -6.69 5.92 8.12
N PHE A 168 -5.45 6.01 8.61
CA PHE A 168 -5.15 6.39 9.99
C PHE A 168 -5.74 7.77 10.32
N TRP A 169 -5.46 8.78 9.50
CA TRP A 169 -5.88 10.15 9.75
C TRP A 169 -7.40 10.29 9.76
N ASN A 170 -8.09 9.62 8.84
CA ASN A 170 -9.55 9.62 8.78
C ASN A 170 -10.17 8.95 10.01
N ALA A 171 -9.62 7.82 10.47
CA ALA A 171 -10.08 7.16 11.69
C ALA A 171 -9.85 8.03 12.94
N ALA A 172 -8.64 8.59 13.10
CA ALA A 172 -8.29 9.44 14.23
C ALA A 172 -9.11 10.74 14.29
N ARG A 173 -9.62 11.23 13.15
CA ARG A 173 -10.53 12.37 13.11
C ARG A 173 -11.94 12.02 13.58
N GLN A 174 -12.47 10.87 13.17
CA GLN A 174 -13.79 10.41 13.59
C GLN A 174 -13.87 10.20 15.10
N GLU A 175 -12.78 9.73 15.72
CA GLU A 175 -12.68 9.61 17.19
C GLU A 175 -12.66 10.96 17.93
N ARG A 176 -12.23 12.04 17.25
CA ARG A 176 -12.16 13.41 17.82
C ARG A 176 -13.45 14.21 17.67
N GLU A 177 -14.38 13.75 16.83
CA GLU A 177 -15.69 14.36 16.62
C GLU A 177 -16.85 13.49 17.18
N PRO A 178 -16.85 13.05 18.45
CA PRO A 178 -18.00 12.35 19.02
C PRO A 178 -19.07 13.38 19.42
N GLY A 179 -19.93 13.80 18.49
CA GLY A 179 -21.10 14.63 18.82
C GLY A 179 -21.71 15.42 17.67
N ASN A 180 -22.57 14.78 16.88
CA ASN A 180 -23.67 15.47 16.17
C ASN A 180 -24.77 14.48 15.72
N ALA A 181 -25.14 13.55 16.60
CA ALA A 181 -26.25 12.64 16.40
C ALA A 181 -27.02 12.44 17.72
N GLU A 182 -27.58 13.54 18.25
CA GLU A 182 -28.67 13.51 19.23
C GLU A 182 -29.39 14.87 19.20
N GLY A 183 -30.68 14.86 18.85
CA GLY A 183 -31.56 16.00 18.55
C GLY A 183 -31.90 16.04 17.05
N ASP A 184 -33.03 15.53 16.56
CA ASP A 184 -34.39 15.78 17.05
C ASP A 184 -35.23 14.49 17.09
N ALA A 185 -35.63 14.12 18.30
CA ALA A 185 -36.87 13.39 18.54
C ALA A 185 -37.66 14.20 19.57
N GLU A 186 -38.45 15.15 19.07
CA GLU A 186 -39.74 15.59 19.65
C GLU A 186 -40.53 16.38 18.60
#